data_AF-A0A844EG24-F1
#
_entry.id   AF-A0A844EG24-F1
#
_cell.length_a   1.000
_cell.length_b   1.000
_cell.length_c   1.000
_cell.angle_alpha   90.00
_cell.angle_beta   90.00
_cell.angle_gamma   90.00
#
_symmetry.space_group_name_H-M   'P 1'
#
loop_
_entity.id
_entity.type
_entity.pdbx_description
1 polymer ?
#
loop_
_entity_poly.entity_id
_entity_poly.type
_entity_poly.pdbx_seq_one_letter_code
_entity_poly.pdbx_strand_id
1 'polypeptide(L)' 'MIDENGYTPLNYDDALDTVQGFIRRENGEDTNVSPRSFWGTLARVLAKIAVNVDQNGENV' A
#
# COMPACT_ATOMS: atom_id res chain seq x y z
N MET A 1 11.20 14.06 5.59
CA MET A 1 10.83 15.38 6.15
C MET A 1 9.41 15.23 6.65
N ILE A 2 9.18 15.58 7.92
CA ILE A 2 7.90 15.44 8.61
C ILE A 2 7.10 16.71 8.28
N ASP A 3 5.83 16.56 7.93
CA ASP A 3 4.88 17.64 7.73
C ASP A 3 4.59 18.37 9.07
N GLU A 4 4.16 19.65 9.03
CA GLU A 4 3.90 20.52 10.19
C GLU A 4 2.83 19.98 11.18
N ASN A 5 2.07 18.94 10.81
CA ASN A 5 1.08 18.26 11.65
C ASN A 5 1.64 17.01 12.36
N GLY A 6 2.93 16.70 12.20
CA GLY A 6 3.53 15.48 12.77
C GLY A 6 3.12 14.21 12.03
N TYR A 7 2.52 14.35 10.85
CA TYR A 7 2.14 13.22 10.00
C TYR A 7 3.35 12.74 9.22
N THR A 8 3.56 11.43 9.21
CA THR A 8 4.58 10.80 8.37
C THR A 8 3.85 10.26 7.15
N PRO A 9 4.10 10.77 5.94
CA PRO A 9 3.39 10.31 4.75
C PRO A 9 3.50 8.79 4.65
N LEU A 10 2.38 8.11 4.40
CA LEU A 10 2.38 6.68 4.21
C LEU A 10 3.36 6.34 3.09
N ASN A 11 4.43 5.62 3.43
CA ASN A 11 5.41 5.22 2.43
C ASN A 11 4.76 4.14 1.54
N TYR A 12 5.04 4.24 0.24
CA TYR A 12 4.60 3.24 -0.73
C TYR A 12 5.03 1.83 -0.35
N ASP A 13 6.24 1.65 0.20
CA ASP A 13 6.73 0.32 0.57
C ASP A 13 5.94 -0.27 1.76
N ASP A 14 5.60 0.55 2.75
CA ASP A 14 4.77 0.13 3.90
C ASP A 14 3.33 -0.16 3.49
N ALA A 15 2.77 0.68 2.60
CA ALA A 15 1.46 0.46 2.00
C ALA A 15 1.43 -0.84 1.18
N LEU A 16 2.51 -1.11 0.43
CA LEU A 16 2.64 -2.31 -0.39
C LEU A 16 2.73 -3.56 0.47
N ASP A 17 3.53 -3.56 1.53
CA ASP A 17 3.66 -4.69 2.46
C ASP A 17 2.31 -4.99 3.14
N THR A 18 1.62 -3.94 3.60
CA THR A 18 0.29 -4.05 4.19
C THR A 18 -0.72 -4.70 3.24
N VAL A 19 -0.81 -4.22 2.00
CA VAL A 19 -1.74 -4.77 1.00
C VAL A 19 -1.38 -6.21 0.63
N GLN A 20 -0.10 -6.54 0.48
CA GLN A 20 0.34 -7.90 0.23
C GLN A 20 -0.01 -8.84 1.39
N GLY A 21 0.13 -8.37 2.62
CA GLY A 21 -0.30 -9.08 3.82
C GLY A 21 -1.80 -9.38 3.83
N PHE A 22 -2.63 -8.39 3.49
CA PHE A 22 -4.08 -8.60 3.34
C PHE A 22 -4.40 -9.64 2.27
N ILE A 23 -3.77 -9.55 1.10
CA ILE A 23 -4.00 -10.50 0.01
C ILE A 23 -3.65 -11.93 0.43
N ARG A 24 -2.53 -12.13 1.12
CA ARG A 24 -2.12 -13.43 1.67
C ARG A 24 -3.08 -13.94 2.74
N ARG A 25 -3.55 -13.06 3.63
CA ARG A 25 -4.51 -13.45 4.67
C ARG A 25 -5.85 -13.93 4.09
N GLU A 26 -6.34 -13.26 3.05
CA GLU A 26 -7.65 -13.57 2.46
C GLU A 26 -7.59 -14.71 1.42
N ASN A 27 -6.53 -14.79 0.63
CA ASN A 27 -6.40 -15.80 -0.45
C ASN A 27 -5.51 -17.01 -0.07
N GLY A 28 -4.89 -16.99 1.10
CA GLY A 28 -3.94 -18.00 1.57
C GLY A 28 -2.49 -17.51 1.56
N GLU A 29 -1.70 -17.89 2.56
CA GLU A 29 -0.33 -17.39 2.76
C GLU A 29 0.60 -17.67 1.57
N ASP A 30 0.33 -18.75 0.83
CA ASP A 30 1.07 -19.16 -0.38
C ASP A 30 0.74 -18.31 -1.62
N THR A 31 -0.15 -17.32 -1.49
CA THR A 31 -0.53 -16.46 -2.61
C THR A 31 0.68 -15.72 -3.15
N ASN A 32 0.97 -15.94 -4.43
CA ASN A 32 2.07 -15.29 -5.12
C ASN A 32 1.77 -13.79 -5.29
N VAL A 33 2.40 -12.96 -4.46
CA VAL A 33 2.33 -11.48 -4.52
C VAL A 33 3.58 -10.85 -5.16
N SER A 34 4.38 -11.64 -5.89
CA SER A 34 5.57 -11.13 -6.57
C SER A 34 5.22 -10.04 -7.60
N PRO A 35 6.14 -9.11 -7.90
CA PRO A 35 5.93 -8.00 -8.83
C PRO A 35 5.25 -8.29 -10.17
N ARG A 36 5.41 -9.51 -10.69
CA ARG A 36 4.92 -9.94 -12.01
C ARG A 36 3.68 -10.82 -11.92
N SER A 37 3.22 -11.18 -10.72
CA SER A 37 1.98 -11.92 -10.55
C SER A 37 0.79 -10.96 -10.64
N PHE A 38 -0.38 -11.54 -10.89
CA PHE A 38 -1.65 -10.82 -10.87
C PHE A 38 -1.82 -10.06 -9.54
N TRP A 39 -1.64 -10.77 -8.41
CA TRP A 39 -1.80 -10.21 -7.07
C TRP A 39 -0.73 -9.17 -6.72
N GLY A 40 0.51 -9.34 -7.18
CA GLY A 40 1.54 -8.32 -6.98
C GLY A 40 1.28 -7.06 -7.80
N THR A 41 0.71 -7.19 -9.00
CA THR A 41 0.28 -6.03 -9.80
C THR A 41 -0.86 -5.30 -9.12
N LEU A 42 -1.87 -6.03 -8.65
CA LEU A 42 -2.99 -5.48 -7.89
C LEU A 42 -2.52 -4.78 -6.61
N ALA A 43 -1.62 -5.41 -5.86
CA ALA A 43 -1.06 -4.86 -4.63
C ALA A 43 -0.37 -3.51 -4.85
N ARG A 44 0.37 -3.37 -5.96
CA ARG A 44 1.04 -2.12 -6.35
C ARG A 44 0.05 -1.01 -6.71
N VAL A 45 -1.05 -1.35 -7.41
CA VAL A 45 -2.10 -0.38 -7.74
C VAL A 45 -2.78 0.12 -6.46
N LEU A 46 -3.16 -0.81 -5.58
CA LEU A 46 -3.80 -0.48 -4.30
C LEU A 46 -2.87 0.33 -3.38
N ALA A 47 -1.59 -0.02 -3.30
CA ALA A 47 -0.60 0.74 -2.53
C ALA A 47 -0.45 2.17 -3.05
N LYS A 48 -0.41 2.38 -4.38
CA LYS A 48 -0.40 3.72 -4.97
C LYS A 48 -1.66 4.52 -4.62
N ILE A 49 -2.83 3.88 -4.65
CA ILE A 49 -4.09 4.53 -4.27
C ILE A 49 -4.06 4.91 -2.79
N ALA A 50 -3.61 4.02 -1.91
CA ALA A 50 -3.50 4.29 -0.48
C ALA A 50 -2.61 5.49 -0.18
N VAL A 51 -1.41 5.54 -0.78
CA VAL A 51 -0.50 6.69 -0.65
C VAL A 51 -1.12 7.97 -1.20
N ASN A 52 -1.80 7.90 -2.35
CA ASN A 52 -2.40 9.08 -2.96
C ASN A 52 -3.62 9.60 -2.18
N VAL A 53 -4.38 8.71 -1.52
CA VAL A 53 -5.48 9.08 -0.62
C VAL A 53 -4.93 9.69 0.67
N ASP A 54 -3.87 9.12 1.23
CA ASP A 54 -3.19 9.66 2.41
C ASP A 54 -2.65 11.08 2.13
N GLN A 55 -1.98 11.26 1.00
CA GLN A 55 -1.41 12.55 0.59
C GLN A 55 -2.45 13.61 0.18
N ASN A 56 -3.59 13.21 -0.41
CA ASN A 56 -4.64 14.17 -0.80
C ASN A 56 -5.69 14.38 0.30
N GLY A 57 -5.81 13.45 1.25
CA GLY A 57 -6.69 13.56 2.41
C GLY A 57 -6.26 14.68 3.36
N GLU A 58 -5.00 15.11 3.32
CA GLU A 58 -4.48 16.28 4.04
C GLU A 58 -4.81 17.64 3.37
N ASN A 59 -5.32 17.65 2.13
CA ASN A 59 -5.60 18.90 1.40
C ASN A 59 -7.06 19.39 1.52
N VAL A 60 -7.85 18.89 2.49
CA VAL A 60 -9.26 19.25 2.71
C VAL A 60 -9.52 19.77 4.12
#